data_AF-M6KF74-F1
#
_entry.id   AF-M6KF74-F1
#
_cell.length_a   1.000
_cell.length_b   1.000
_cell.length_c   1.000
_cell.angle_alpha   90.00
_cell.angle_beta   90.00
_cell.angle_gamma   90.00
#
_symmetry.space_group_name_H-M   'P 1'
#
loop_
_entity.id
_entity.type
_entity.pdbx_description
1 polymer ?
#
loop_
_entity_poly.entity_id
_entity_poly.type
_entity_poly.pdbx_seq_one_letter_code
_entity_poly.pdbx_strand_id
1 'polypeptide(L)'
;MAECGYVTIAADKDISTGIQALIKLLEAKEGIKLRIFETCVHTLEEFSIYSWEIPKEGKNAKEEPIRIHNHAMDALRYFALKSCGKNKPNHNQKKEDVLKEIQKENRQHLKV
;
A
#
# COMPACT_ATOMS: atom_id res chain seq x y z
N MET A 1 0.46 -23.32 3.81
CA MET A 1 -0.67 -22.38 3.62
C MET A 1 -1.56 -22.80 2.46
N ALA A 2 -1.05 -22.86 1.22
CA ALA A 2 -1.86 -23.33 0.07
C ALA A 2 -2.40 -24.75 0.25
N GLU A 3 -1.57 -25.68 0.74
CA GLU A 3 -1.96 -27.07 1.06
C GLU A 3 -3.01 -27.16 2.17
N CYS A 4 -3.16 -26.12 2.99
CA CYS A 4 -4.17 -26.05 4.06
C CYS A 4 -5.48 -25.40 3.56
N GLY A 5 -5.62 -25.14 2.26
CA GLY A 5 -6.82 -24.53 1.66
C GLY A 5 -6.84 -23.00 1.66
N TYR A 6 -5.74 -22.33 2.04
CA TYR A 6 -5.67 -20.88 1.96
C TYR A 6 -5.24 -20.42 0.56
N VAL A 7 -5.97 -19.46 0.00
CA VAL A 7 -5.55 -18.81 -1.25
C VAL A 7 -4.29 -17.98 -0.97
N THR A 8 -3.20 -18.33 -1.64
CA THR A 8 -1.91 -17.63 -1.50
C THR A 8 -1.54 -16.92 -2.79
N ILE A 9 -0.97 -15.73 -2.65
CA ILE A 9 -0.45 -14.95 -3.77
C ILE A 9 1.00 -14.59 -3.44
N ALA A 10 1.90 -14.76 -4.41
CA ALA A 10 3.29 -14.34 -4.25
C ALA A 10 3.38 -12.82 -4.08
N ALA A 11 4.08 -12.38 -3.03
CA ALA A 11 4.33 -10.98 -2.76
C ALA A 11 5.51 -10.47 -3.59
N ASP A 12 5.37 -9.25 -4.13
CA ASP A 12 6.49 -8.49 -4.65
C ASP A 12 7.28 -7.91 -3.47
N LYS A 13 8.58 -8.15 -3.45
CA LYS A 13 9.46 -7.88 -2.32
C LYS A 13 10.20 -6.56 -2.43
N ASP A 14 9.98 -5.77 -3.49
CA ASP A 14 10.61 -4.46 -3.64
C ASP A 14 10.28 -3.53 -2.47
N ILE A 15 11.33 -3.09 -1.76
CA ILE A 15 11.19 -2.33 -0.51
C ILE A 15 10.76 -0.90 -0.81
N SER A 16 11.48 -0.21 -1.68
CA SER A 16 11.27 1.21 -1.97
C SER A 16 9.88 1.46 -2.58
N THR A 17 9.51 0.71 -3.63
CA THR A 17 8.21 0.82 -4.28
C THR A 17 7.08 0.47 -3.31
N GLY A 18 7.28 -0.54 -2.46
CA GLY A 18 6.31 -0.94 -1.47
C GLY A 18 6.06 0.13 -0.39
N ILE A 19 7.13 0.76 0.12
CA ILE A 19 7.02 1.86 1.08
C ILE A 19 6.30 3.05 0.45
N GLN A 20 6.65 3.42 -0.78
CA GLN A 20 5.96 4.49 -1.50
C GLN A 20 4.46 4.18 -1.70
N ALA A 21 4.11 2.93 -2.01
CA ALA A 21 2.72 2.52 -2.11
C ALA A 21 1.98 2.63 -0.77
N LEU A 22 2.63 2.22 0.33
CA LEU A 22 2.06 2.31 1.67
C LEU A 22 1.81 3.76 2.08
N ILE A 23 2.78 4.65 1.86
CA ILE A 23 2.64 6.09 2.12
C ILE A 23 1.46 6.68 1.34
N LYS A 24 1.33 6.35 0.04
CA LYS A 24 0.19 6.82 -0.77
C LYS A 24 -1.16 6.43 -0.17
N LEU A 25 -1.30 5.20 0.35
CA LEU A 25 -2.53 4.74 0.98
C LEU A 25 -2.81 5.42 2.32
N LEU A 26 -1.77 5.79 3.08
CA LEU A 26 -1.89 6.50 4.35
C LEU A 26 -2.27 7.98 4.14
N GLU A 27 -1.61 8.62 3.18
CA GLU A 27 -1.79 10.05 2.86
C GLU A 27 -3.03 10.34 2.00
N ALA A 28 -3.65 9.32 1.43
CA ALA A 28 -4.87 9.45 0.63
C ALA A 28 -5.91 10.30 1.37
N LYS A 29 -6.37 11.37 0.71
CA LYS A 29 -7.47 12.22 1.20
C LYS A 29 -8.81 11.79 0.59
N GLU A 30 -8.75 11.25 -0.62
CA GLU A 30 -9.89 10.83 -1.44
C GLU A 30 -9.66 9.39 -1.89
N GLY A 31 -10.73 8.65 -2.15
CA GLY A 31 -10.65 7.27 -2.64
C GLY A 31 -10.24 6.25 -1.57
N ILE A 32 -9.32 5.34 -1.90
CA ILE A 32 -8.95 4.23 -1.02
C ILE A 32 -7.90 4.68 -0.01
N LYS A 33 -8.27 4.62 1.27
CA LYS A 33 -7.40 5.00 2.40
C LYS A 33 -7.16 3.84 3.34
N LEU A 34 -5.90 3.61 3.70
CA LEU A 34 -5.54 2.64 4.72
C LEU A 34 -5.90 3.18 6.11
N ARG A 35 -6.63 2.38 6.89
CA ARG A 35 -6.95 2.62 8.29
C ARG A 35 -6.48 1.42 9.10
N ILE A 36 -5.92 1.68 10.27
CA ILE A 36 -5.45 0.66 11.20
C ILE A 36 -6.36 0.73 12.42
N PHE A 37 -6.93 -0.41 12.82
CA PHE A 37 -7.75 -0.48 14.02
C PHE A 37 -6.86 -0.38 15.27
N GLU A 38 -7.38 0.22 16.34
CA GLU A 38 -6.67 0.38 17.61
C GLU A 38 -6.28 -0.96 18.25
N THR A 39 -7.03 -2.03 17.95
CA THR A 39 -6.76 -3.39 18.45
C THR A 39 -5.54 -4.04 17.79
N CYS A 40 -5.01 -3.49 16.70
CA CYS A 40 -3.78 -3.95 16.06
C CYS A 40 -2.53 -3.44 16.81
N VAL A 41 -2.43 -3.76 18.10
CA VAL A 41 -1.44 -3.20 19.04
C VAL A 41 0.00 -3.37 18.54
N HIS A 42 0.35 -4.56 18.03
CA HIS A 42 1.70 -4.82 17.52
C HIS A 42 1.99 -4.01 16.25
N THR A 43 1.01 -3.85 15.36
CA THR A 43 1.19 -3.00 14.18
C THR A 43 1.48 -1.55 14.60
N LEU A 44 0.78 -1.04 15.61
CA LEU A 44 0.99 0.32 16.12
C LEU A 44 2.36 0.47 16.80
N GLU A 45 2.78 -0.51 17.59
CA GLU A 45 4.12 -0.58 18.19
C GLU A 45 5.20 -0.55 17.11
N GLU A 46 5.09 -1.40 16.09
CA GLU A 46 6.05 -1.44 14.98
C GLU A 46 6.12 -0.12 14.22
N PHE A 47 4.97 0.53 13.94
CA PHE A 47 4.94 1.85 13.31
C PHE A 47 5.71 2.92 14.10
N SER A 48 5.73 2.83 15.43
CA SER A 48 6.37 3.83 16.29
C SER A 48 7.90 3.74 16.29
N ILE A 49 8.46 2.58 15.96
CA ILE A 49 9.90 2.30 15.99
C ILE A 49 10.51 2.11 14.59
N TYR A 50 9.69 2.03 13.55
CA TYR A 50 10.14 1.83 12.17
C TYR A 50 11.02 3.00 11.70
N SER A 51 12.27 2.70 11.35
CA SER A 51 13.30 3.71 11.08
C SER A 51 14.32 3.25 10.03
N TRP A 52 15.06 4.21 9.48
CA TRP A 52 16.09 3.99 8.45
C TRP A 52 17.47 3.77 9.07
N GLU A 53 18.32 2.99 8.40
CA GLU A 53 19.71 2.84 8.83
C GLU A 53 20.44 4.19 8.83
N ILE A 54 21.13 4.50 9.94
CA ILE A 54 21.96 5.70 10.04
C ILE A 54 23.18 5.51 9.14
N PRO A 55 23.48 6.46 8.22
CA PRO A 55 24.69 6.39 7.40
C PRO A 55 25.94 6.32 8.27
N LYS A 56 26.85 5.41 7.92
CA LYS A 56 28.19 5.36 8.51
C LYS A 56 29.05 6.47 7.89
N GLU A 57 29.94 7.06 8.69
CA GLU A 57 30.86 8.10 8.20
C GLU A 57 31.56 7.67 6.91
N GLY A 58 31.45 8.52 5.87
CA GLY A 58 32.07 8.29 4.56
C GLY A 58 31.33 7.33 3.62
N LYS A 59 30.11 6.85 3.96
CA LYS A 59 29.29 6.02 3.05
C LYS A 59 27.89 6.62 2.87
N ASN A 60 27.34 6.43 1.68
CA ASN A 60 25.93 6.74 1.42
C ASN A 60 25.04 5.91 2.34
N ALA A 61 23.98 6.52 2.87
CA ALA A 61 22.95 5.80 3.61
C ALA A 61 22.35 4.70 2.72
N LYS A 62 22.09 3.54 3.29
CA LYS A 62 21.26 2.54 2.60
C LYS A 62 19.81 3.01 2.70
N GLU A 63 19.11 3.03 1.57
CA GLU A 63 17.65 3.24 1.54
C GLU A 63 16.92 1.94 1.92
N GLU A 64 17.33 1.32 3.03
CA GLU A 64 16.67 0.16 3.61
C GLU A 64 16.32 0.46 5.09
N PRO A 65 15.11 0.06 5.52
CA PRO A 65 14.72 0.17 6.92
C PRO A 65 15.52 -0.81 7.78
N ILE A 66 15.68 -0.46 9.05
CA ILE A 66 16.31 -1.35 10.03
C ILE A 66 15.44 -2.61 10.19
N ARG A 67 16.07 -3.79 10.14
CA ARG A 67 15.39 -5.11 10.25
C ARG A 67 15.08 -5.49 11.69
N ILE A 68 14.37 -4.63 12.41
CA ILE A 68 13.96 -4.83 13.81
C ILE A 68 12.45 -4.60 13.89
N HIS A 69 11.71 -5.58 14.41
CA HIS A 69 10.25 -5.49 14.61
C HIS A 69 9.51 -4.97 13.35
N ASN A 70 9.67 -5.67 12.22
CA ASN A 70 9.16 -5.23 10.92
C ASN A 70 8.15 -6.20 10.29
N HIS A 71 7.57 -7.14 11.06
CA HIS A 71 6.71 -8.18 10.51
C HIS A 71 5.39 -7.62 10.00
N ALA A 72 4.73 -6.78 10.80
CA ALA A 72 3.50 -6.10 10.40
C ALA A 72 3.79 -5.07 9.30
N MET A 73 4.92 -4.36 9.39
CA MET A 73 5.35 -3.41 8.37
C MET A 73 5.58 -4.06 7.00
N ASP A 74 6.24 -5.22 6.96
CA ASP A 74 6.43 -5.97 5.72
C ASP A 74 5.10 -6.51 5.17
N ALA A 75 4.21 -7.00 6.03
CA ALA A 75 2.87 -7.46 5.62
C ALA A 75 2.06 -6.31 4.98
N LEU A 76 2.06 -5.12 5.59
CA LEU A 76 1.39 -3.94 5.06
C LEU A 76 2.00 -3.46 3.74
N ARG A 77 3.33 -3.55 3.61
CA ARG A 77 4.04 -3.22 2.38
C ARG A 77 3.62 -4.12 1.22
N TYR A 78 3.56 -5.44 1.45
CA TYR A 78 3.10 -6.39 0.43
C TYR A 78 1.66 -6.11 0.01
N PHE A 79 0.79 -5.82 0.99
CA PHE A 79 -0.59 -5.44 0.73
C PHE A 79 -0.68 -4.14 -0.09
N ALA A 80 0.07 -3.10 0.29
CA ALA A 80 0.04 -1.80 -0.36
C ALA A 80 0.54 -1.89 -1.82
N LEU A 81 1.66 -2.58 -2.04
CA LEU A 81 2.22 -2.76 -3.38
C LEU A 81 1.27 -3.53 -4.29
N LYS A 82 0.62 -4.57 -3.77
CA LYS A 82 -0.41 -5.31 -4.52
C LYS A 82 -1.63 -4.44 -4.79
N SER A 83 -2.03 -3.60 -3.85
CA SER A 83 -3.18 -2.71 -3.98
C SER A 83 -2.94 -1.61 -5.00
N CYS A 84 -1.79 -0.93 -4.98
CA CYS A 84 -1.47 0.22 -5.84
C CYS A 84 -0.72 -0.12 -7.15
N GLY A 85 -0.59 -1.40 -7.53
CA GLY A 85 0.22 -1.84 -8.66
C GLY A 85 -0.10 -1.18 -10.02
N LYS A 86 0.88 -1.21 -10.93
CA LYS A 86 1.02 -0.43 -12.19
C LYS A 86 -0.20 -0.41 -13.15
N ASN A 87 -1.15 -1.33 -13.03
CA ASN A 87 -2.29 -1.49 -13.94
C ASN A 87 -3.66 -1.22 -13.29
N LYS A 88 -3.69 -0.55 -12.13
CA LYS A 88 -4.94 -0.31 -11.39
C LYS A 88 -5.40 1.14 -11.50
N PRO A 89 -6.72 1.38 -11.44
CA PRO A 89 -7.27 2.72 -11.50
C PRO A 89 -6.69 3.61 -10.41
N ASN A 90 -6.65 4.90 -10.68
CA ASN A 90 -5.98 5.87 -9.83
C ASN A 90 -6.71 5.95 -8.47
N HIS A 91 -6.08 5.46 -7.40
CA HIS A 91 -6.73 5.22 -6.11
C HIS A 91 -7.20 6.50 -5.40
N ASN A 92 -6.76 7.66 -5.89
CA ASN A 92 -7.09 9.00 -5.41
C ASN A 92 -8.23 9.69 -6.20
N GLN A 93 -8.93 8.97 -7.09
CA GLN A 93 -10.06 9.55 -7.81
C GLN A 93 -11.18 9.95 -6.83
N LYS A 94 -11.70 11.16 -6.99
CA LYS A 94 -12.89 11.58 -6.27
C LYS A 94 -14.07 10.74 -6.72
N LYS A 95 -14.90 10.34 -5.77
CA LYS A 95 -16.13 9.57 -6.04
C LYS A 95 -17.00 10.23 -7.11
N GLU A 96 -17.07 11.56 -7.11
CA GLU A 96 -17.84 12.34 -8.08
C GLU A 96 -17.36 12.15 -9.52
N ASP A 97 -16.04 12.09 -9.73
CA ASP A 97 -15.46 11.97 -11.06
C ASP A 97 -15.64 10.56 -11.62
N VAL A 98 -15.51 9.54 -10.77
CA VAL A 98 -15.84 8.14 -11.11
C VAL A 98 -17.32 8.02 -11.50
N LEU A 99 -18.23 8.69 -10.75
CA LEU A 99 -19.66 8.67 -11.05
C LEU A 99 -19.96 9.32 -12.42
N LYS A 100 -19.27 10.42 -12.76
CA LYS A 100 -19.41 11.09 -14.06
C LYS A 100 -18.93 10.21 -15.21
N GLU A 101 -17.82 9.48 -15.04
CA GLU A 101 -17.30 8.53 -16.03
C GLU A 101 -18.31 7.40 -16.29
N ILE A 102 -18.80 6.76 -15.23
CA ILE A 102 -19.82 5.69 -15.34
C ILE A 102 -21.09 6.20 -16.05
N GLN A 103 -21.56 7.41 -15.70
CA GLN A 103 -22.72 8.01 -16.37
C GLN A 103 -22.47 8.33 -17.84
N LYS A 104 -21.23 8.67 -18.22
CA LYS A 104 -20.84 8.94 -19.60
C LYS A 104 -20.80 7.64 -20.42
N GLU A 105 -20.21 6.58 -19.87
CA GLU A 105 -20.16 5.25 -20.51
C GLU A 105 -21.58 4.68 -20.72
N ASN A 106 -22.43 4.72 -19.69
CA ASN A 106 -23.82 4.28 -19.79
C ASN A 106 -24.59 5.06 -20.88
N ARG A 107 -24.37 6.38 -21.01
CA ARG A 107 -24.98 7.19 -22.08
C ARG A 107 -24.49 6.85 -23.48
N GLN A 108 -23.27 6.33 -23.63
CA GLN A 108 -22.75 5.89 -24.92
C GLN A 108 -23.31 4.52 -25.30
N HIS A 109 -23.51 3.63 -24.33
CA HIS A 109 -24.12 2.32 -24.57
C HIS A 109 -25.62 2.37 -24.90
N LEU A 110 -26.36 3.36 -24.39
CA LEU A 110 -27.78 3.57 -24.67
C LEU A 110 -28.07 4.24 -26.04
N LYS A 111 -27.04 4.61 -26.82
CA LYS A 111 -27.17 5.25 -28.14
C LYS A 111 -26.93 4.31 -29.32
N VAL A 112 -26.92 2.99 -29.07
CA VAL A 112 -26.89 1.91 -30.07
C VAL A 112 -28.24 1.21 -30.05
#